data_AF-D2VLC4-F1
#
_entry.id   AF-D2VLC4-F1
#
_cell.length_a   1.000
_cell.length_b   1.000
_cell.length_c   1.000
_cell.angle_alpha   90.00
_cell.angle_beta   90.00
_cell.angle_gamma   90.00
#
_symmetry.space_group_name_H-M   'P 1'
#
loop_
_entity.id
_entity.type
_entity.pdbx_description
1 polymer ?
#
loop_
_entity_poly.entity_id
_entity_poly.type
_entity_poly.pdbx_seq_one_letter_code
_entity_poly.pdbx_strand_id
1 'polypeptide(L)'
;MQKLSVILLITTFLCVILGLTSALSLEKKLAKALIQEIKQQLLEKNVQSLADQQAFAPESRCTNVASALNVRTSPGGNLVKTLGNNVPVTVYETTDKDGTKWARIGDNQWVSAQFLKMACSNSNTNTGSSSTAGGRDSKTGDKAAEALAEIFKSEGKCQNWASDSGNSFQGKIGYTCMGVIPAECWNNRNGIFAPLASGYTGHPADFCYYAYNKNIAVYKTCAAKLYTTNYFTPGGCANLPQPAFYVCADIAVNSGTGRSRQYLNELGGYKNQDAKAFARLLNERHRKDYLYWGRPGTANNKFLKGWLARADARAKYIDTY
;
A
#
# COMPACT_ATOMS: atom_id res chain seq x y z
N MET A 1 11.51 -33.06 -15.99
CA MET A 1 12.68 -32.75 -16.85
C MET A 1 13.07 -33.91 -17.76
N GLN A 2 13.28 -35.15 -17.27
CA GLN A 2 13.66 -36.30 -18.09
C GLN A 2 12.77 -36.57 -19.33
N LYS A 3 11.44 -36.48 -19.20
CA LYS A 3 10.52 -36.70 -20.33
C LYS A 3 10.63 -35.65 -21.44
N LEU A 4 10.93 -34.39 -21.10
CA LEU A 4 11.05 -33.31 -22.09
C LEU A 4 12.38 -33.37 -22.84
N SER A 5 13.47 -33.74 -22.15
CA SER A 5 14.79 -33.92 -22.74
C SER A 5 14.85 -35.07 -23.75
N VAL A 6 14.12 -36.16 -23.50
CA VAL A 6 14.02 -37.31 -24.43
C VAL A 6 13.23 -36.95 -25.69
N ILE A 7 12.13 -36.22 -25.55
CA ILE A 7 11.33 -35.74 -26.70
C ILE A 7 12.16 -34.78 -27.58
N LEU A 8 12.98 -33.94 -26.95
CA LEU A 8 13.85 -32.98 -27.65
C LEU A 8 14.90 -33.69 -28.52
N LEU A 9 15.57 -34.71 -27.96
CA LEU A 9 16.56 -35.52 -28.67
C LEU A 9 15.96 -36.25 -29.88
N ILE A 10 14.77 -36.84 -29.70
CA ILE A 10 14.07 -37.57 -30.77
C ILE A 10 13.64 -36.61 -31.90
N THR A 11 13.14 -35.41 -31.58
CA THR A 11 12.70 -34.45 -32.59
C THR A 11 13.86 -33.83 -33.36
N THR A 12 14.97 -33.50 -32.70
CA THR A 12 16.18 -33.02 -33.41
C THR A 12 16.75 -34.11 -34.32
N PHE A 13 16.74 -35.37 -33.89
CA PHE A 13 17.24 -36.49 -34.69
C PHE A 13 16.35 -36.75 -35.92
N LEU A 14 15.02 -36.69 -35.77
CA LEU A 14 14.09 -36.83 -36.89
C LEU A 14 14.18 -35.69 -37.90
N CYS A 15 14.34 -34.45 -37.44
CA CYS A 15 14.43 -33.28 -38.32
C CYS A 15 15.71 -33.26 -39.17
N VAL A 16 16.83 -33.75 -38.63
CA VAL A 16 18.10 -33.88 -39.36
C VAL A 16 17.99 -34.95 -40.45
N ILE A 17 17.31 -36.06 -40.18
CA ILE A 17 17.10 -37.16 -41.16
C ILE A 17 16.18 -36.72 -42.31
N LEU A 18 15.18 -35.86 -42.04
CA LEU A 18 14.14 -35.51 -43.00
C LEU A 18 14.42 -34.22 -43.82
N GLY A 19 15.56 -33.55 -43.64
CA GLY A 19 15.97 -32.41 -44.48
C GLY A 19 15.03 -31.20 -44.45
N LEU A 20 14.22 -31.05 -43.39
CA LEU A 20 13.21 -29.99 -43.29
C LEU A 20 13.83 -28.68 -42.78
N THR A 21 13.96 -27.69 -43.65
CA THR A 21 14.46 -26.32 -43.33
C THR A 21 13.54 -25.52 -42.39
N SER A 22 12.41 -26.08 -41.97
CA SER A 22 11.52 -25.52 -40.95
C SER A 22 11.97 -25.79 -39.50
N ALA A 23 13.00 -26.63 -39.30
CA ALA A 23 13.51 -27.03 -37.98
C ALA A 23 13.97 -25.83 -37.11
N LEU A 24 14.60 -24.83 -37.71
CA LEU A 24 15.15 -23.68 -36.99
C LEU A 24 14.07 -22.79 -36.32
N SER A 25 12.87 -22.75 -36.90
CA SER A 25 11.72 -22.00 -36.36
C SER A 25 11.09 -22.72 -35.17
N LEU A 26 11.02 -24.05 -35.24
CA LEU A 26 10.49 -24.89 -34.18
C LEU A 26 11.42 -24.92 -32.96
N GLU A 27 12.74 -25.02 -33.18
CA GLU A 27 13.75 -24.97 -32.13
C GLU A 27 13.73 -23.64 -31.35
N LYS A 28 13.62 -22.50 -32.05
CA LYS A 28 13.49 -21.18 -31.40
C LYS A 28 12.22 -21.05 -30.57
N LYS A 29 11.10 -21.64 -31.02
CA LYS A 29 9.84 -21.66 -30.27
C LYS A 29 9.95 -22.54 -29.02
N LEU A 30 10.56 -23.71 -29.15
CA LEU A 30 10.80 -24.61 -28.00
C LEU A 30 11.76 -24.00 -26.97
N ALA A 31 12.85 -23.36 -27.42
CA ALA A 31 13.80 -22.71 -26.52
C ALA A 31 13.14 -21.59 -25.70
N LYS A 32 12.26 -20.79 -26.33
CA LYS A 32 11.48 -19.77 -25.62
C LYS A 32 10.52 -20.38 -24.60
N ALA A 33 9.80 -21.45 -24.98
CA ALA A 33 8.89 -22.14 -24.07
C ALA A 33 9.63 -22.74 -22.86
N LEU A 34 10.80 -23.33 -23.08
CA LEU A 34 11.64 -23.90 -22.01
C LEU A 34 12.16 -22.82 -21.05
N ILE A 35 12.64 -21.69 -21.58
CA ILE A 35 13.08 -20.54 -20.75
C ILE A 35 11.93 -20.02 -19.89
N GLN A 36 10.71 -19.96 -20.45
CA GLN A 36 9.54 -19.47 -19.72
C GLN A 36 9.13 -20.43 -18.60
N GLU A 37 9.16 -21.73 -18.86
CA GLU A 37 8.90 -22.77 -17.86
C GLU A 37 9.93 -22.73 -16.72
N ILE A 38 11.23 -22.60 -17.04
CA ILE A 38 12.30 -22.48 -16.04
C ILE A 38 12.09 -21.25 -15.15
N LYS A 39 11.72 -20.11 -15.74
CA LYS A 39 11.41 -18.87 -14.98
C LYS A 39 10.22 -19.08 -14.04
N GLN A 40 9.20 -19.81 -14.47
CA GLN A 40 8.01 -20.06 -13.67
C GLN A 40 8.32 -20.99 -12.49
N GLN A 41 9.11 -22.05 -12.71
CA GLN A 41 9.55 -22.94 -11.64
C GLN A 41 10.47 -22.26 -10.61
N LEU A 42 11.35 -21.35 -11.05
CA LEU A 42 12.16 -20.52 -10.16
C LEU A 42 11.31 -19.56 -9.31
N LEU A 43 10.27 -18.98 -9.91
CA LEU A 43 9.33 -18.11 -9.20
C LEU A 43 8.54 -18.89 -8.14
N GLU A 44 8.03 -20.07 -8.49
CA GLU A 44 7.25 -20.93 -7.59
C GLU A 44 8.08 -21.42 -6.39
N LYS A 45 9.33 -21.84 -6.62
CA LYS A 45 10.25 -22.23 -5.54
C LYS A 45 10.54 -21.07 -4.58
N ASN A 46 10.72 -19.86 -5.10
CA ASN A 46 10.93 -18.68 -4.26
C ASN A 46 9.68 -18.34 -3.44
N VAL A 47 8.48 -18.51 -3.99
CA VAL A 47 7.21 -18.28 -3.28
C VAL A 47 6.98 -19.31 -2.17
N GLN A 48 7.29 -20.59 -2.40
CA GLN A 48 7.12 -21.64 -1.39
C GLN A 48 8.02 -21.38 -0.16
N SER A 49 9.27 -20.96 -0.36
CA SER A 49 10.19 -20.65 0.74
C SER A 49 9.75 -19.49 1.64
N LEU A 50 8.86 -18.62 1.13
CA LEU A 50 8.31 -17.47 1.86
C LEU A 50 7.04 -17.82 2.63
N ALA A 51 6.28 -18.81 2.18
CA ALA A 51 5.06 -19.26 2.85
C ALA A 51 5.37 -19.97 4.19
N ASP A 52 6.50 -20.66 4.27
CA ASP A 52 6.88 -21.45 5.44
C ASP A 52 7.44 -20.60 6.61
N GLN A 53 7.55 -19.27 6.46
CA GLN A 53 8.08 -18.36 7.51
C GLN A 53 7.05 -17.38 8.12
N GLN A 54 5.77 -17.44 7.77
CA GLN A 54 4.83 -16.40 8.18
C GLN A 54 4.07 -16.73 9.48
N ALA A 55 4.79 -16.71 10.62
CA ALA A 55 4.16 -16.41 11.90
C ALA A 55 3.66 -14.96 11.88
N PHE A 56 2.42 -14.72 12.31
CA PHE A 56 1.83 -13.38 12.40
C PHE A 56 2.72 -12.51 13.30
N ALA A 57 3.42 -11.53 12.72
CA ALA A 57 4.32 -10.68 13.49
C ALA A 57 3.52 -9.82 14.49
N PRO A 58 3.95 -9.71 15.75
CA PRO A 58 3.23 -8.92 16.75
C PRO A 58 3.08 -7.44 16.34
N GLU A 59 1.86 -6.90 16.38
CA GLU A 59 1.51 -5.50 16.04
C GLU A 59 1.32 -4.66 17.31
N SER A 60 1.98 -3.50 17.44
CA SER A 60 1.71 -2.59 18.57
C SER A 60 0.43 -1.77 18.33
N ARG A 61 -0.48 -1.74 19.32
CA ARG A 61 -1.70 -0.94 19.38
C ARG A 61 -1.77 -0.16 20.68
N CYS A 62 -2.79 0.69 20.85
CA CYS A 62 -3.04 1.38 22.11
C CYS A 62 -4.50 1.22 22.55
N THR A 63 -4.76 1.22 23.85
CA THR A 63 -6.14 1.16 24.36
C THR A 63 -6.92 2.44 24.05
N ASN A 64 -8.21 2.30 23.81
CA ASN A 64 -9.16 3.37 23.53
C ASN A 64 -10.40 3.19 24.41
N VAL A 65 -10.30 3.65 25.66
CA VAL A 65 -11.34 3.51 26.68
C VAL A 65 -11.46 4.81 27.48
N ALA A 66 -12.65 5.12 27.98
CA ALA A 66 -12.85 6.29 28.83
C ALA A 66 -12.23 6.11 30.23
N SER A 67 -12.27 4.89 30.77
CA SER A 67 -11.77 4.57 32.10
C SER A 67 -10.79 3.40 32.08
N ALA A 68 -11.26 2.20 31.74
CA ALA A 68 -10.46 0.98 31.84
C ALA A 68 -10.86 -0.09 30.82
N LEU A 69 -9.86 -0.79 30.28
CA LEU A 69 -10.01 -1.95 29.40
C LEU A 69 -9.68 -3.24 30.16
N ASN A 70 -10.61 -4.18 30.17
CA ASN A 70 -10.43 -5.47 30.83
C ASN A 70 -9.46 -6.39 30.05
N VAL A 71 -8.45 -6.89 30.75
CA VAL A 71 -7.56 -7.98 30.30
C VAL A 71 -8.03 -9.28 30.94
N ARG A 72 -8.26 -10.31 30.14
CA ARG A 72 -8.83 -11.59 30.56
C ARG A 72 -7.91 -12.77 30.28
N THR A 73 -8.08 -13.86 31.01
CA THR A 73 -7.28 -15.09 30.88
C THR A 73 -7.41 -15.76 29.51
N SER A 74 -8.57 -15.62 28.89
CA SER A 74 -8.92 -16.12 27.55
C SER A 74 -9.98 -15.21 26.93
N PRO A 75 -10.32 -15.36 25.63
CA PRO A 75 -11.47 -14.69 25.03
C PRO A 75 -12.73 -14.90 25.89
N GLY A 76 -13.26 -13.81 26.48
CA GLY A 76 -14.40 -13.85 27.39
C GLY A 76 -14.16 -14.51 28.76
N GLY A 77 -12.93 -14.87 29.10
CA GLY A 77 -12.56 -15.56 30.35
C GLY A 77 -12.53 -14.65 31.59
N ASN A 78 -11.92 -15.13 32.67
CA ASN A 78 -11.83 -14.39 33.94
C ASN A 78 -11.00 -13.11 33.81
N LEU A 79 -11.40 -12.06 34.53
CA LEU A 79 -10.66 -10.79 34.59
C LEU A 79 -9.32 -11.00 35.32
N VAL A 80 -8.23 -10.53 34.71
CA VAL A 80 -6.87 -10.61 35.27
C VAL A 80 -6.40 -9.26 35.76
N LYS A 81 -6.58 -8.21 34.93
CA LYS A 81 -6.23 -6.82 35.24
C LYS A 81 -6.98 -5.86 34.33
N THR A 82 -6.80 -4.58 34.54
CA THR A 82 -7.30 -3.54 33.64
C THR A 82 -6.15 -2.67 33.10
N LEU A 83 -6.37 -2.08 31.94
CA LEU A 83 -5.48 -1.10 31.32
C LEU A 83 -6.21 0.24 31.21
N GLY A 84 -5.54 1.34 31.56
CA GLY A 84 -6.07 2.69 31.35
C GLY A 84 -6.17 3.05 29.86
N ASN A 85 -6.61 4.27 29.55
CA ASN A 85 -6.65 4.79 28.18
C ASN A 85 -5.24 5.00 27.61
N ASN A 86 -5.08 4.89 26.29
CA ASN A 86 -3.85 5.17 25.56
C ASN A 86 -2.64 4.33 25.98
N VAL A 87 -2.85 3.18 26.63
CA VAL A 87 -1.79 2.27 27.04
C VAL A 87 -1.34 1.44 25.84
N PRO A 88 -0.04 1.43 25.49
CA PRO A 88 0.46 0.60 24.40
C PRO A 88 0.40 -0.88 24.77
N VAL A 89 -0.03 -1.71 23.81
CA VAL A 89 -0.09 -3.17 23.91
C VAL A 89 0.40 -3.81 22.62
N THR A 90 1.05 -4.97 22.73
CA THR A 90 1.49 -5.74 21.58
C THR A 90 0.48 -6.83 21.26
N VAL A 91 -0.15 -6.80 20.09
CA VAL A 91 -1.12 -7.80 19.63
C VAL A 91 -0.37 -8.91 18.90
N TYR A 92 -0.36 -10.11 19.48
CA TYR A 92 0.28 -11.28 18.91
C TYR A 92 -0.63 -12.03 17.94
N GLU A 93 -1.93 -12.05 18.21
CA GLU A 93 -2.95 -12.67 17.35
C GLU A 93 -4.34 -12.11 17.65
N THR A 94 -5.30 -12.38 16.77
CA THR A 94 -6.72 -12.08 16.99
C THR A 94 -7.60 -13.29 16.73
N THR A 95 -8.66 -13.45 17.51
CA THR A 95 -9.69 -14.48 17.30
C THR A 95 -11.06 -13.89 17.50
N ASP A 96 -12.07 -14.46 16.85
CA ASP A 96 -13.48 -14.14 17.08
C ASP A 96 -14.08 -15.19 18.05
N LYS A 97 -14.81 -14.73 19.07
CA LYS A 97 -15.57 -15.60 19.98
C LYS A 97 -16.89 -14.91 20.35
N ASP A 98 -18.00 -15.61 20.14
CA ASP A 98 -19.36 -15.14 20.44
C ASP A 98 -19.65 -13.75 19.85
N GLY A 99 -19.23 -13.53 18.60
CA GLY A 99 -19.40 -12.26 17.89
C GLY A 99 -18.50 -11.11 18.35
N THR A 100 -17.62 -11.34 19.34
CA THR A 100 -16.65 -10.35 19.80
C THR A 100 -15.24 -10.71 19.33
N LYS A 101 -14.54 -9.76 18.73
CA LYS A 101 -13.13 -9.91 18.37
C LYS A 101 -12.22 -9.70 19.57
N TRP A 102 -11.32 -10.64 19.81
CA TRP A 102 -10.34 -10.63 20.90
C TRP A 102 -8.92 -10.56 20.35
N ALA A 103 -8.06 -9.80 21.01
CA ALA A 103 -6.64 -9.67 20.70
C ALA A 103 -5.82 -10.24 21.86
N ARG A 104 -4.87 -11.14 21.57
CA ARG A 104 -3.91 -11.62 22.57
C ARG A 104 -2.81 -10.59 22.71
N ILE A 105 -2.60 -10.12 23.94
CA ILE A 105 -1.60 -9.10 24.28
C ILE A 105 -0.45 -9.61 25.16
N GLY A 106 -0.44 -10.91 25.42
CA GLY A 106 0.56 -11.63 26.22
C GLY A 106 0.04 -13.03 26.55
N ASP A 107 0.81 -13.81 27.30
CA ASP A 107 0.40 -15.15 27.70
C ASP A 107 -0.80 -15.09 28.65
N ASN A 108 -1.88 -15.79 28.30
CA ASN A 108 -3.16 -15.73 29.01
C ASN A 108 -3.67 -14.30 29.24
N GLN A 109 -3.42 -13.39 28.29
CA GLN A 109 -3.85 -11.99 28.38
C GLN A 109 -4.55 -11.60 27.08
N TRP A 110 -5.87 -11.45 27.16
CA TRP A 110 -6.74 -11.12 26.04
C TRP A 110 -7.54 -9.86 26.33
N VAL A 111 -7.65 -8.98 25.34
CA VAL A 111 -8.49 -7.79 25.39
C VAL A 111 -9.47 -7.79 24.23
N SER A 112 -10.61 -7.13 24.40
CA SER A 112 -11.53 -6.95 23.29
C SER A 112 -10.93 -5.96 22.28
N ALA A 113 -10.78 -6.39 21.02
CA ALA A 113 -10.05 -5.65 19.99
C ALA A 113 -10.76 -4.36 19.56
N GLN A 114 -12.07 -4.24 19.83
CA GLN A 114 -12.85 -3.03 19.55
C GLN A 114 -12.42 -1.82 20.38
N PHE A 115 -11.74 -2.06 21.51
CA PHE A 115 -11.20 -1.03 22.39
C PHE A 115 -9.71 -0.79 22.16
N LEU A 116 -9.18 -1.24 21.03
CA LEU A 116 -7.82 -0.93 20.58
C LEU A 116 -7.87 0.05 19.42
N LYS A 117 -7.05 1.09 19.50
CA LYS A 117 -6.76 2.02 18.40
C LYS A 117 -5.36 1.76 17.85
N MET A 118 -5.18 2.14 16.59
CA MET A 118 -3.98 1.83 15.81
C MET A 118 -2.74 2.62 16.24
N ALA A 119 -2.90 3.70 17.00
CA ALA A 119 -1.80 4.53 17.48
C ALA A 119 -2.10 5.15 18.85
N CYS A 120 -1.06 5.34 19.64
CA CYS A 120 -1.14 6.13 20.85
C CYS A 120 -1.23 7.61 20.46
N SER A 121 -2.07 8.36 21.14
CA SER A 121 -2.12 9.81 21.01
C SER A 121 -0.83 10.36 21.59
N ASN A 122 0.03 10.93 20.74
CA ASN A 122 1.15 11.75 21.18
C ASN A 122 0.68 13.20 21.18
N SER A 123 0.50 13.77 22.37
CA SER A 123 0.47 15.23 22.51
C SER A 123 1.89 15.73 22.34
N ASN A 124 2.30 16.09 21.12
CA ASN A 124 3.35 17.08 20.96
C ASN A 124 3.28 17.79 19.60
N THR A 125 3.33 19.11 19.73
CA THR A 125 3.34 20.17 18.74
C THR A 125 4.62 20.17 17.88
N ASN A 126 4.49 20.70 16.65
CA ASN A 126 5.57 20.96 15.70
C ASN A 126 6.81 21.67 16.30
N THR A 127 8.03 21.34 15.85
CA THR A 127 9.04 22.26 15.25
C THR A 127 10.35 21.54 14.84
N GLY A 128 10.78 21.73 13.59
CA GLY A 128 12.16 22.10 13.18
C GLY A 128 13.37 21.20 13.49
N SER A 129 13.75 20.36 12.52
CA SER A 129 15.08 20.12 11.92
C SER A 129 16.38 20.10 12.76
N SER A 130 17.16 19.00 12.65
CA SER A 130 18.60 19.06 12.31
C SER A 130 19.13 17.70 11.81
N SER A 131 20.03 17.78 10.83
CA SER A 131 20.56 16.80 9.89
C SER A 131 21.58 15.78 10.46
N THR A 132 21.74 14.62 9.80
CA THR A 132 22.94 14.26 8.99
C THR A 132 22.74 12.90 8.28
N ALA A 133 22.83 12.91 6.93
CA ALA A 133 23.23 11.85 5.98
C ALA A 133 22.29 11.67 4.76
N GLY A 134 22.63 12.37 3.64
CA GLY A 134 22.63 11.73 2.32
C GLY A 134 21.40 11.79 1.40
N GLY A 135 20.35 12.58 1.65
CA GLY A 135 19.23 12.72 0.70
C GLY A 135 18.52 14.06 0.83
N ARG A 136 18.19 14.73 -0.30
CA ARG A 136 17.29 15.89 -0.27
C ARG A 136 15.94 15.45 0.29
N ASP A 137 15.46 16.09 1.34
CA ASP A 137 14.14 15.80 1.94
C ASP A 137 12.97 16.03 0.95
N SER A 138 13.15 16.95 -0.01
CA SER A 138 12.26 17.18 -1.16
C SER A 138 12.98 18.01 -2.23
N LYS A 139 12.58 17.87 -3.51
CA LYS A 139 13.04 18.76 -4.60
C LYS A 139 12.33 20.12 -4.59
N THR A 140 11.12 20.18 -4.04
CA THR A 140 10.23 21.34 -4.06
C THR A 140 10.06 22.01 -2.69
N GLY A 141 10.59 21.39 -1.63
CA GLY A 141 10.32 21.78 -0.25
C GLY A 141 9.01 21.23 0.31
N ASP A 142 8.20 20.54 -0.50
CA ASP A 142 6.96 19.88 -0.08
C ASP A 142 6.91 18.45 -0.64
N LYS A 143 7.33 17.50 0.20
CA LYS A 143 7.34 16.07 -0.15
C LYS A 143 5.96 15.49 -0.40
N ALA A 144 4.91 16.01 0.25
CA ALA A 144 3.55 15.51 0.06
C ALA A 144 3.00 15.92 -1.30
N ALA A 145 3.18 17.18 -1.69
CA ALA A 145 2.83 17.65 -3.02
C ALA A 145 3.64 16.93 -4.11
N GLU A 146 4.94 16.71 -3.88
CA GLU A 146 5.81 15.97 -4.81
C GLU A 146 5.36 14.51 -4.97
N ALA A 147 5.08 13.80 -3.88
CA ALA A 147 4.60 12.43 -3.93
C ALA A 147 3.25 12.33 -4.64
N LEU A 148 2.31 13.24 -4.35
CA LEU A 148 1.01 13.24 -5.03
C LEU A 148 1.11 13.45 -6.53
N ALA A 149 2.01 14.33 -6.98
CA ALA A 149 2.23 14.56 -8.40
C ALA A 149 2.65 13.27 -9.11
N GLU A 150 3.43 12.40 -8.45
CA GLU A 150 3.84 11.11 -9.00
C GLU A 150 2.78 10.01 -8.82
N ILE A 151 2.10 9.93 -7.67
CA ILE A 151 1.00 8.96 -7.42
C ILE A 151 -0.10 9.11 -8.47
N PHE A 152 -0.48 10.36 -8.76
CA PHE A 152 -1.59 10.70 -9.66
C PHE A 152 -1.15 11.11 -11.07
N LYS A 153 0.12 10.92 -11.41
CA LYS A 153 0.69 11.27 -12.72
C LYS A 153 -0.08 10.64 -13.88
N SER A 154 -0.59 9.43 -13.68
CA SER A 154 -1.37 8.69 -14.67
C SER A 154 -2.88 8.92 -14.59
N GLU A 155 -3.39 9.50 -13.49
CA GLU A 155 -4.84 9.66 -13.29
C GLU A 155 -5.40 10.91 -13.97
N GLY A 156 -4.54 11.78 -14.51
CA GLY A 156 -4.95 12.90 -15.36
C GLY A 156 -5.70 14.01 -14.61
N LYS A 157 -6.54 14.74 -15.34
CA LYS A 157 -7.46 15.77 -14.81
C LYS A 157 -8.61 15.08 -14.05
N CYS A 158 -9.59 15.85 -13.59
CA CYS A 158 -10.82 15.29 -13.04
C CYS A 158 -11.49 14.27 -13.97
N GLN A 159 -12.06 13.19 -13.40
CA GLN A 159 -12.81 12.16 -14.10
C GLN A 159 -14.20 11.96 -13.46
N ASN A 160 -15.21 11.62 -14.25
CA ASN A 160 -16.61 11.45 -13.83
C ASN A 160 -17.25 10.15 -14.35
N TRP A 161 -16.46 9.08 -14.47
CA TRP A 161 -16.97 7.81 -14.97
C TRP A 161 -18.05 7.25 -14.05
N ALA A 162 -19.23 6.98 -14.60
CA ALA A 162 -20.35 6.43 -13.83
C ALA A 162 -20.09 5.00 -13.32
N SER A 163 -19.16 4.27 -13.95
CA SER A 163 -18.71 2.95 -13.50
C SER A 163 -17.78 2.99 -12.28
N ASP A 164 -17.23 4.16 -11.97
CA ASP A 164 -16.46 4.36 -10.74
C ASP A 164 -17.41 4.79 -9.63
N SER A 165 -17.65 3.87 -8.69
CA SER A 165 -18.54 4.11 -7.55
C SER A 165 -18.05 5.26 -6.66
N GLY A 166 -16.75 5.58 -6.68
CA GLY A 166 -16.19 6.73 -5.97
C GLY A 166 -16.77 8.06 -6.45
N ASN A 167 -17.20 8.16 -7.72
CA ASN A 167 -17.81 9.37 -8.25
C ASN A 167 -19.26 9.57 -7.78
N SER A 168 -19.93 8.55 -7.26
CA SER A 168 -21.32 8.68 -6.82
C SER A 168 -21.40 9.30 -5.42
N PHE A 169 -22.10 10.42 -5.29
CA PHE A 169 -22.33 11.07 -4.00
C PHE A 169 -23.72 11.70 -3.94
N GLN A 170 -24.51 11.30 -2.94
CA GLN A 170 -25.88 11.78 -2.72
C GLN A 170 -26.78 11.65 -3.96
N GLY A 171 -26.69 10.52 -4.66
CA GLY A 171 -27.53 10.21 -5.82
C GLY A 171 -27.09 10.86 -7.14
N LYS A 172 -25.97 11.60 -7.15
CA LYS A 172 -25.40 12.21 -8.36
C LYS A 172 -23.99 11.70 -8.63
N ILE A 173 -23.67 11.49 -9.91
CA ILE A 173 -22.30 11.26 -10.36
C ILE A 173 -21.57 12.61 -10.40
N GLY A 174 -20.56 12.76 -9.55
CA GLY A 174 -19.64 13.87 -9.48
C GLY A 174 -18.31 13.58 -10.17
N TYR A 175 -17.27 14.31 -9.78
CA TYR A 175 -15.93 14.18 -10.34
C TYR A 175 -14.91 13.84 -9.26
N THR A 176 -14.10 12.83 -9.51
CA THR A 176 -12.86 12.58 -8.76
C THR A 176 -11.73 13.38 -9.40
N CYS A 177 -11.09 14.25 -8.64
CA CYS A 177 -10.01 15.09 -9.11
C CYS A 177 -8.73 14.75 -8.32
N MET A 178 -7.66 14.35 -9.00
CA MET A 178 -6.41 13.93 -8.36
C MET A 178 -6.64 12.85 -7.26
N GLY A 179 -7.48 11.87 -7.58
CA GLY A 179 -7.90 10.81 -6.66
C GLY A 179 -8.82 11.24 -5.51
N VAL A 180 -9.12 12.53 -5.34
CA VAL A 180 -10.06 12.99 -4.31
C VAL A 180 -11.48 12.86 -4.83
N ILE A 181 -12.22 11.90 -4.27
CA ILE A 181 -13.61 11.63 -4.63
C ILE A 181 -14.56 12.74 -4.14
N PRO A 182 -15.74 12.92 -4.75
CA PRO A 182 -16.72 13.93 -4.35
C PRO A 182 -17.07 13.96 -2.86
N ALA A 183 -17.29 12.79 -2.26
CA ALA A 183 -17.65 12.68 -0.85
C ALA A 183 -16.56 13.26 0.07
N GLU A 184 -15.30 12.89 -0.17
CA GLU A 184 -14.16 13.36 0.61
C GLU A 184 -13.96 14.87 0.46
N CYS A 185 -14.08 15.40 -0.76
CA CYS A 185 -13.94 16.82 -1.00
C CYS A 185 -15.04 17.62 -0.28
N TRP A 186 -16.30 17.18 -0.39
CA TRP A 186 -17.45 17.85 0.23
C TRP A 186 -17.41 17.80 1.77
N ASN A 187 -17.08 16.64 2.34
CA ASN A 187 -17.02 16.47 3.80
C ASN A 187 -15.90 17.33 4.42
N ASN A 188 -14.85 17.62 3.65
CA ASN A 188 -13.74 18.48 4.06
C ASN A 188 -13.84 19.93 3.56
N ARG A 189 -14.98 20.34 2.99
CA ARG A 189 -15.16 21.69 2.39
C ARG A 189 -15.01 22.85 3.36
N ASN A 190 -15.37 22.66 4.64
CA ASN A 190 -15.25 23.69 5.67
C ASN A 190 -13.91 23.62 6.44
N GLY A 191 -13.08 22.62 6.14
CA GLY A 191 -11.78 22.40 6.77
C GLY A 191 -10.66 22.51 5.75
N ILE A 192 -10.23 21.37 5.21
CA ILE A 192 -9.10 21.30 4.28
C ILE A 192 -9.35 22.12 3.00
N PHE A 193 -10.57 22.11 2.46
CA PHE A 193 -10.93 22.82 1.23
C PHE A 193 -11.63 24.18 1.46
N ALA A 194 -11.62 24.70 2.70
CA ALA A 194 -12.25 25.98 3.05
C ALA A 194 -11.82 27.15 2.14
N PRO A 195 -10.54 27.30 1.73
CA PRO A 195 -10.12 28.37 0.83
C PRO A 195 -10.81 28.36 -0.53
N LEU A 196 -11.39 27.23 -0.93
CA LEU A 196 -12.05 27.05 -2.24
C LEU A 196 -13.57 27.10 -2.12
N ALA A 197 -14.14 27.02 -0.92
CA ALA A 197 -15.58 26.85 -0.70
C ALA A 197 -16.45 28.07 -1.07
N SER A 198 -15.89 29.28 -1.05
CA SER A 198 -16.65 30.52 -1.24
C SER A 198 -17.38 30.56 -2.60
N GLY A 199 -18.64 30.99 -2.63
CA GLY A 199 -19.39 31.13 -3.88
C GLY A 199 -19.86 29.83 -4.54
N TYR A 200 -19.66 28.67 -3.89
CA TYR A 200 -20.24 27.42 -4.36
C TYR A 200 -21.69 27.26 -3.91
N THR A 201 -22.62 27.11 -4.86
CA THR A 201 -24.06 26.91 -4.62
C THR A 201 -24.62 25.64 -5.29
N GLY A 202 -23.74 24.82 -5.87
CA GLY A 202 -24.12 23.63 -6.64
C GLY A 202 -24.42 22.40 -5.78
N HIS A 203 -24.69 21.28 -6.47
CA HIS A 203 -24.96 20.00 -5.82
C HIS A 203 -23.66 19.40 -5.23
N PRO A 204 -23.62 18.94 -3.96
CA PRO A 204 -22.40 18.48 -3.27
C PRO A 204 -21.40 17.62 -4.08
N ALA A 205 -21.91 16.73 -4.93
CA ALA A 205 -21.10 15.90 -5.83
C ALA A 205 -20.21 16.70 -6.83
N ASP A 206 -20.59 17.92 -7.21
CA ASP A 206 -19.83 18.76 -8.15
C ASP A 206 -18.77 19.64 -7.45
N PHE A 207 -18.76 19.68 -6.11
CA PHE A 207 -17.88 20.58 -5.37
C PHE A 207 -16.39 20.33 -5.67
N CYS A 208 -16.01 19.07 -5.79
CA CYS A 208 -14.64 18.67 -6.09
C CYS A 208 -14.15 19.27 -7.43
N TYR A 209 -14.99 19.17 -8.47
CA TYR A 209 -14.73 19.75 -9.79
C TYR A 209 -14.67 21.28 -9.74
N TYR A 210 -15.63 21.90 -9.05
CA TYR A 210 -15.63 23.35 -8.85
C TYR A 210 -14.35 23.85 -8.17
N ALA A 211 -13.98 23.23 -7.05
CA ALA A 211 -12.80 23.60 -6.27
C ALA A 211 -11.50 23.45 -7.10
N TYR A 212 -11.40 22.35 -7.87
CA TYR A 212 -10.27 22.11 -8.77
C TYR A 212 -10.14 23.19 -9.85
N ASN A 213 -11.23 23.57 -10.51
CA ASN A 213 -11.21 24.58 -11.58
C ASN A 213 -11.07 26.01 -11.08
N LYS A 214 -11.57 26.31 -9.87
CA LYS A 214 -11.49 27.65 -9.28
C LYS A 214 -10.05 28.08 -9.05
N ASN A 215 -9.24 27.21 -8.46
CA ASN A 215 -7.81 27.45 -8.28
C ASN A 215 -7.07 26.11 -8.10
N ILE A 216 -6.54 25.58 -9.19
CA ILE A 216 -5.85 24.29 -9.22
C ILE A 216 -4.63 24.24 -8.29
N ALA A 217 -3.91 25.34 -8.11
CA ALA A 217 -2.73 25.38 -7.25
C ALA A 217 -3.12 25.21 -5.78
N VAL A 218 -4.11 25.97 -5.32
CA VAL A 218 -4.67 25.83 -3.96
C VAL A 218 -5.30 24.46 -3.77
N TYR A 219 -6.01 23.94 -4.78
CA TYR A 219 -6.60 22.60 -4.73
C TYR A 219 -5.54 21.52 -4.53
N LYS A 220 -4.40 21.59 -5.23
CA LYS A 220 -3.28 20.65 -5.05
C LYS A 220 -2.74 20.67 -3.62
N THR A 221 -2.61 21.85 -3.02
CA THR A 221 -2.21 21.97 -1.61
C THR A 221 -3.24 21.36 -0.67
N CYS A 222 -4.54 21.60 -0.91
CA CYS A 222 -5.62 20.99 -0.14
C CYS A 222 -5.59 19.45 -0.26
N ALA A 223 -5.45 18.92 -1.47
CA ALA A 223 -5.33 17.48 -1.71
C ALA A 223 -4.09 16.90 -0.98
N ALA A 224 -2.93 17.55 -1.06
CA ALA A 224 -1.73 17.16 -0.31
C ALA A 224 -1.98 17.07 1.19
N LYS A 225 -2.69 18.05 1.77
CA LYS A 225 -3.08 18.04 3.18
C LYS A 225 -4.04 16.89 3.51
N LEU A 226 -5.04 16.65 2.67
CA LEU A 226 -5.99 15.53 2.84
C LEU A 226 -5.25 14.19 2.83
N TYR A 227 -4.42 13.93 1.82
CA TYR A 227 -3.67 12.68 1.72
C TYR A 227 -2.64 12.52 2.84
N THR A 228 -2.00 13.60 3.26
CA THR A 228 -1.11 13.57 4.42
C THR A 228 -1.85 13.14 5.68
N THR A 229 -3.03 13.71 5.90
CA THR A 229 -3.84 13.45 7.10
C THR A 229 -4.40 12.03 7.10
N ASN A 230 -4.92 11.57 5.97
CA ASN A 230 -5.68 10.32 5.90
C ASN A 230 -4.79 9.10 5.54
N TYR A 231 -3.68 9.32 4.83
CA TYR A 231 -2.87 8.24 4.28
C TYR A 231 -1.41 8.30 4.70
N PHE A 232 -0.70 9.41 4.49
CA PHE A 232 0.76 9.42 4.65
C PHE A 232 1.19 9.36 6.11
N THR A 233 0.62 10.21 6.96
CA THR A 233 0.92 10.20 8.40
C THR A 233 0.45 8.90 9.05
N PRO A 234 -0.81 8.46 8.88
CA PRO A 234 -1.23 7.17 9.40
C PRO A 234 -0.41 6.03 8.80
N GLY A 235 0.05 6.12 7.54
CA GLY A 235 0.90 5.13 6.89
C GLY A 235 2.31 5.00 7.45
N GLY A 236 2.72 5.86 8.39
CA GLY A 236 4.07 5.89 8.95
C GLY A 236 5.09 6.60 8.05
N CYS A 237 4.64 7.30 7.02
CA CYS A 237 5.51 7.92 6.02
C CYS A 237 6.08 9.27 6.48
N ALA A 238 5.46 9.91 7.48
CA ALA A 238 5.71 11.32 7.84
C ALA A 238 7.19 11.66 8.06
N ASN A 239 7.99 10.75 8.61
CA ASN A 239 9.39 10.98 8.93
C ASN A 239 10.38 10.41 7.91
N LEU A 240 9.89 9.86 6.80
CA LEU A 240 10.76 9.35 5.75
C LEU A 240 11.26 10.50 4.87
N PRO A 241 12.54 10.44 4.43
CA PRO A 241 13.06 11.30 3.38
C PRO A 241 12.60 10.79 2.01
N GLN A 242 12.71 11.62 0.98
CA GLN A 242 12.56 11.15 -0.39
C GLN A 242 13.78 10.33 -0.83
N PRO A 243 13.61 9.33 -1.73
CA PRO A 243 12.36 8.88 -2.35
C PRO A 243 11.55 7.88 -1.52
N ALA A 244 11.97 7.53 -0.31
CA ALA A 244 11.28 6.55 0.53
C ALA A 244 9.89 7.03 0.97
N PHE A 245 9.74 8.33 1.22
CA PHE A 245 8.45 8.97 1.48
C PHE A 245 7.43 8.66 0.38
N TYR A 246 7.77 8.92 -0.88
CA TYR A 246 6.89 8.66 -2.01
C TYR A 246 6.49 7.17 -2.09
N VAL A 247 7.45 6.26 -1.96
CA VAL A 247 7.16 4.81 -2.01
C VAL A 247 6.18 4.42 -0.91
N CYS A 248 6.44 4.85 0.34
CA CYS A 248 5.55 4.62 1.47
C CYS A 248 4.15 5.23 1.25
N ALA A 249 4.09 6.46 0.74
CA ALA A 249 2.86 7.19 0.48
C ALA A 249 2.01 6.47 -0.59
N ASP A 250 2.61 6.04 -1.70
CA ASP A 250 1.90 5.32 -2.76
C ASP A 250 1.43 3.93 -2.27
N ILE A 251 2.19 3.27 -1.38
CA ILE A 251 1.72 2.03 -0.71
C ILE A 251 0.52 2.34 0.18
N ALA A 252 0.57 3.40 0.97
CA ALA A 252 -0.51 3.76 1.89
C ALA A 252 -1.81 4.08 1.14
N VAL A 253 -1.73 4.76 -0.01
CA VAL A 253 -2.87 5.09 -0.85
C VAL A 253 -3.46 3.85 -1.53
N ASN A 254 -2.62 2.99 -2.13
CA ASN A 254 -3.12 1.88 -2.97
C ASN A 254 -3.41 0.59 -2.20
N SER A 255 -2.71 0.36 -1.09
CA SER A 255 -2.77 -0.90 -0.32
C SER A 255 -3.16 -0.67 1.14
N GLY A 256 -3.46 0.58 1.51
CA GLY A 256 -3.90 0.98 2.83
C GLY A 256 -2.76 1.33 3.78
N THR A 257 -3.07 2.21 4.74
CA THR A 257 -2.11 2.74 5.72
C THR A 257 -1.53 1.66 6.62
N GLY A 258 -2.33 0.65 6.97
CA GLY A 258 -1.88 -0.51 7.76
C GLY A 258 -0.81 -1.31 7.04
N ARG A 259 -0.96 -1.52 5.73
CA ARG A 259 0.03 -2.25 4.93
C ARG A 259 1.35 -1.49 4.83
N SER A 260 1.28 -0.18 4.62
CA SER A 260 2.47 0.67 4.58
C SER A 260 3.25 0.62 5.89
N ARG A 261 2.56 0.78 7.04
CA ARG A 261 3.17 0.63 8.37
C ARG A 261 3.75 -0.76 8.60
N GLN A 262 3.04 -1.81 8.19
CA GLN A 262 3.50 -3.18 8.31
C GLN A 262 4.88 -3.35 7.64
N TYR A 263 5.05 -2.89 6.40
CA TYR A 263 6.33 -3.03 5.72
C TYR A 263 7.45 -2.19 6.35
N LEU A 264 7.13 -0.99 6.84
CA LEU A 264 8.09 -0.19 7.58
C LEU A 264 8.59 -0.96 8.82
N ASN A 265 7.68 -1.61 9.55
CA ASN A 265 8.02 -2.39 10.74
C ASN A 265 8.83 -3.65 10.39
N GLU A 266 8.44 -4.39 9.34
CA GLU A 266 9.16 -5.58 8.87
C GLU A 266 10.60 -5.25 8.43
N LEU A 267 10.84 -4.05 7.92
CA LEU A 267 12.16 -3.55 7.55
C LEU A 267 12.92 -2.89 8.72
N GLY A 268 12.36 -2.91 9.93
CA GLY A 268 12.98 -2.33 11.13
C GLY A 268 12.93 -0.81 11.20
N GLY A 269 12.07 -0.17 10.41
CA GLY A 269 11.93 1.28 10.31
C GLY A 269 13.09 1.96 9.56
N TYR A 270 12.95 3.26 9.37
CA TYR A 270 14.03 4.08 8.83
C TYR A 270 14.98 4.49 9.95
N LYS A 271 16.27 4.13 9.83
CA LYS A 271 17.33 4.38 10.82
C LYS A 271 18.43 5.26 10.21
N ASN A 272 18.04 6.29 9.45
CA ASN A 272 18.96 7.20 8.76
C ASN A 272 19.94 6.51 7.78
N GLN A 273 19.61 5.29 7.31
CA GLN A 273 20.33 4.67 6.20
C GLN A 273 20.08 5.42 4.88
N ASP A 274 20.77 5.02 3.81
CA ASP A 274 20.55 5.56 2.47
C ASP A 274 19.06 5.51 2.06
N ALA A 275 18.50 6.68 1.74
CA ALA A 275 17.08 6.84 1.47
C ALA A 275 16.64 6.07 0.20
N LYS A 276 17.49 6.03 -0.83
CA LYS A 276 17.21 5.29 -2.07
C LYS A 276 17.19 3.78 -1.81
N ALA A 277 18.18 3.26 -1.10
CA ALA A 277 18.25 1.86 -0.73
C ALA A 277 17.04 1.45 0.11
N PHE A 278 16.65 2.24 1.10
CA PHE A 278 15.45 1.95 1.89
C PHE A 278 14.16 2.01 1.06
N ALA A 279 14.04 2.98 0.14
CA ALA A 279 12.93 3.04 -0.79
C ALA A 279 12.84 1.79 -1.68
N ARG A 280 13.98 1.25 -2.15
CA ARG A 280 14.02 -0.01 -2.91
C ARG A 280 13.52 -1.18 -2.08
N LEU A 281 13.95 -1.29 -0.82
CA LEU A 281 13.49 -2.35 0.09
C LEU A 281 11.97 -2.30 0.30
N LEU A 282 11.41 -1.11 0.55
CA LEU A 282 9.97 -0.92 0.67
C LEU A 282 9.23 -1.32 -0.62
N ASN A 283 9.74 -0.88 -1.77
CA ASN A 283 9.12 -1.16 -3.05
C ASN A 283 9.14 -2.66 -3.38
N GLU A 284 10.27 -3.32 -3.14
CA GLU A 284 10.41 -4.77 -3.38
C GLU A 284 9.55 -5.59 -2.43
N ARG A 285 9.47 -5.16 -1.16
CA ARG A 285 8.57 -5.80 -0.19
C ARG A 285 7.11 -5.75 -0.64
N HIS A 286 6.66 -4.60 -1.13
CA HIS A 286 5.31 -4.45 -1.68
C HIS A 286 5.10 -5.24 -2.97
N ARG A 287 6.10 -5.26 -3.88
CA ARG A 287 6.07 -6.06 -5.11
C ARG A 287 5.83 -7.54 -4.80
N LYS A 288 6.45 -8.08 -3.75
CA LYS A 288 6.22 -9.46 -3.31
C LYS A 288 4.75 -9.73 -2.94
N ASP A 289 4.10 -8.81 -2.25
CA ASP A 289 2.66 -8.94 -1.93
C ASP A 289 1.79 -8.89 -3.19
N TYR A 290 2.13 -8.04 -4.16
CA TYR A 290 1.46 -8.03 -5.46
C TYR A 290 1.58 -9.38 -6.18
N LEU A 291 2.77 -9.95 -6.25
CA LEU A 291 2.99 -11.28 -6.85
C LEU A 291 2.20 -12.36 -6.13
N TYR A 292 2.17 -12.32 -4.79
CA TYR A 292 1.43 -13.28 -3.99
C TYR A 292 -0.08 -13.18 -4.21
N TRP A 293 -0.68 -11.99 -4.13
CA TRP A 293 -2.12 -11.80 -4.29
C TRP A 293 -2.59 -11.95 -5.74
N GLY A 294 -1.74 -11.57 -6.69
CA GLY A 294 -2.04 -11.61 -8.12
C GLY A 294 -1.63 -12.91 -8.79
N ARG A 295 -1.22 -13.95 -8.05
CA ARG A 295 -0.79 -15.24 -8.63
C ARG A 295 -1.89 -15.87 -9.51
N PRO A 296 -1.53 -16.67 -10.53
CA PRO A 296 -2.50 -17.33 -11.41
C PRO A 296 -3.58 -18.08 -10.63
N GLY A 297 -4.81 -18.06 -11.14
CA GLY A 297 -5.96 -18.72 -10.50
C GLY A 297 -6.65 -17.92 -9.39
N THR A 298 -6.14 -16.74 -9.02
CA THR A 298 -6.82 -15.83 -8.09
C THR A 298 -7.71 -14.83 -8.84
N ALA A 299 -8.79 -14.38 -8.19
CA ALA A 299 -9.63 -13.29 -8.70
C ALA A 299 -8.86 -12.00 -8.98
N ASN A 300 -7.71 -11.83 -8.33
CA ASN A 300 -6.85 -10.65 -8.41
C ASN A 300 -5.80 -10.73 -9.53
N ASN A 301 -5.61 -11.88 -10.18
CA ASN A 301 -4.60 -12.04 -11.24
C ASN A 301 -4.79 -11.04 -12.38
N LYS A 302 -6.04 -10.65 -12.68
CA LYS A 302 -6.37 -9.62 -13.67
C LYS A 302 -5.76 -8.24 -13.37
N PHE A 303 -5.46 -7.94 -12.11
CA PHE A 303 -4.85 -6.66 -11.68
C PHE A 303 -3.33 -6.70 -11.60
N LEU A 304 -2.72 -7.90 -11.57
CA LEU A 304 -1.30 -8.10 -11.32
C LEU A 304 -0.41 -7.26 -12.25
N LYS A 305 -0.74 -7.23 -13.56
CA LYS A 305 0.02 -6.46 -14.54
C LYS A 305 0.08 -4.96 -14.18
N GLY A 306 -1.04 -4.38 -13.77
CA GLY A 306 -1.10 -2.97 -13.35
C GLY A 306 -0.34 -2.71 -12.05
N TRP A 307 -0.47 -3.62 -11.09
CA TRP A 307 0.26 -3.55 -9.83
C TRP A 307 1.78 -3.62 -10.00
N LEU A 308 2.28 -4.53 -10.84
CA LEU A 308 3.71 -4.62 -11.15
C LEU A 308 4.21 -3.40 -11.91
N ALA A 309 3.44 -2.87 -12.86
CA ALA A 309 3.78 -1.63 -13.56
C ALA A 309 3.91 -0.44 -12.59
N ARG A 310 3.07 -0.36 -11.54
CA ARG A 310 3.20 0.64 -10.47
C ARG A 310 4.48 0.45 -9.66
N ALA A 311 4.84 -0.79 -9.32
CA ALA A 311 6.11 -1.07 -8.65
C ALA A 311 7.33 -0.72 -9.53
N ASP A 312 7.24 -0.92 -10.85
CA ASP A 312 8.27 -0.52 -11.82
C ASP A 312 8.39 1.01 -11.93
N ALA A 313 7.26 1.72 -11.96
CA ALA A 313 7.24 3.19 -11.97
C ALA A 313 7.94 3.77 -10.72
N ARG A 314 7.71 3.18 -9.54
CA ARG A 314 8.42 3.56 -8.32
C ARG A 314 9.91 3.30 -8.41
N ALA A 315 10.33 2.16 -8.95
CA ALA A 315 11.74 1.85 -9.14
C ALA A 315 12.42 2.91 -10.03
N LYS A 316 11.78 3.29 -11.14
CA LYS A 316 12.25 4.36 -12.01
C LYS A 316 12.35 5.71 -11.29
N TYR A 317 11.37 6.07 -10.45
CA TYR A 317 11.43 7.29 -9.65
C TYR A 317 12.60 7.26 -8.65
N ILE A 318 12.83 6.14 -7.97
CA ILE A 318 13.97 5.99 -7.05
C ILE A 318 15.30 6.19 -7.78
N ASP A 319 15.43 5.64 -9.00
CA ASP A 319 16.65 5.77 -9.81
C ASP A 319 16.93 7.24 -10.16
N THR A 320 15.90 7.97 -10.60
CA THR A 320 16.03 9.36 -11.08
C THR A 320 15.89 10.43 -9.99
N TYR A 321 15.63 10.04 -8.73
CA TYR A 321 15.50 10.98 -7.62
C TYR A 321 16.81 11.71 -7.34
#